data_AF-A0A849ZR81-F1
#
_entry.id   AF-A0A849ZR81-F1
#
_cell.length_a   1.000
_cell.length_b   1.000
_cell.length_c   1.000
_cell.angle_alpha   90.00
_cell.angle_beta   90.00
_cell.angle_gamma   90.00
#
_symmetry.space_group_name_H-M   'P 1'
#
loop_
_entity.id
_entity.type
_entity.pdbx_description
1 polymer ?
#
loop_
_entity_poly.entity_id
_entity_poly.type
_entity_poly.pdbx_seq_one_letter_code
_entity_poly.pdbx_strand_id
1 'polypeptide(L)'
;VVGQAVGAGRPDIAALAVRRTLGWSTAFMVALGLSFVAFGPVMATIFGATPEVIALAGVVLQLSALEHPLMSATMILSGALRGAGDTRSPFWVVVWATFLFRFGAVYLFAITLGWGLPGIWIGTAVDWGGRAIMLWVIFRRGAWRAIHARERALLDAEAAGELEMPQAAGG
;
A
#
# COMPACT_ATOMS: atom_id res chain seq x y z
N VAL A 1 -14.63 -5.65 -3.03
CA VAL A 1 -14.88 -6.51 -1.84
C VAL A 1 -14.92 -5.71 -0.55
N VAL A 2 -13.87 -4.96 -0.19
CA VAL A 2 -13.85 -4.20 1.07
C VAL A 2 -15.02 -3.23 1.21
N GLY A 3 -15.26 -2.36 0.21
CA GLY A 3 -16.39 -1.42 0.27
C GLY A 3 -17.76 -2.09 0.33
N GLN A 4 -17.94 -3.20 -0.37
CA GLN A 4 -19.18 -3.98 -0.32
C GLN A 4 -19.40 -4.60 1.08
N ALA A 5 -18.35 -5.19 1.67
CA ALA A 5 -18.44 -5.78 3.00
C ALA A 5 -18.62 -4.71 4.10
N VAL A 6 -17.93 -3.58 4.00
CA VAL A 6 -18.09 -2.45 4.93
C VAL A 6 -19.47 -1.82 4.79
N GLY A 7 -19.97 -1.62 3.57
CA GLY A 7 -21.32 -1.11 3.30
C GLY A 7 -22.40 -2.03 3.87
N ALA A 8 -22.24 -3.35 3.71
CA ALA A 8 -23.14 -4.36 4.26
C ALA A 8 -23.01 -4.60 5.78
N GLY A 9 -22.33 -3.71 6.53
CA GLY A 9 -22.21 -3.83 7.99
C GLY A 9 -21.28 -4.94 8.48
N ARG A 10 -20.43 -5.50 7.62
CA ARG A 10 -19.51 -6.61 7.93
C ARG A 10 -18.03 -6.22 7.85
N PRO A 11 -17.53 -5.34 8.74
CA PRO A 11 -16.12 -4.90 8.72
C PRO A 11 -15.14 -6.02 9.13
N ASP A 12 -15.61 -7.05 9.83
CA ASP A 12 -14.90 -8.28 10.13
C ASP A 12 -14.56 -9.07 8.85
N ILE A 13 -15.53 -9.25 7.95
CA ILE A 13 -15.34 -9.91 6.65
C ILE A 13 -14.38 -9.09 5.78
N ALA A 14 -14.53 -7.77 5.77
CA ALA A 14 -13.59 -6.88 5.09
C ALA A 14 -12.15 -7.10 5.58
N ALA A 15 -11.93 -7.14 6.90
CA ALA A 15 -10.60 -7.33 7.48
C ALA A 15 -10.02 -8.72 7.21
N LEU A 16 -10.85 -9.77 7.23
CA LEU A 16 -10.42 -11.12 6.87
C LEU A 16 -9.99 -11.18 5.40
N ALA A 17 -10.77 -10.58 4.49
CA ALA A 17 -10.43 -10.51 3.08
C ALA A 17 -9.09 -9.81 2.87
N VAL A 18 -8.87 -8.64 3.48
CA VAL A 18 -7.59 -7.91 3.39
C VAL A 18 -6.42 -8.75 3.88
N ARG A 19 -6.53 -9.43 5.03
CA ARG A 19 -5.46 -10.29 5.56
C ARG A 19 -5.13 -11.46 4.64
N ARG A 20 -6.15 -12.11 4.06
CA ARG A 20 -5.94 -13.19 3.09
C ARG A 20 -5.29 -12.68 1.81
N THR A 21 -5.77 -11.56 1.28
CA THR A 21 -5.18 -10.93 0.07
C THR A 21 -3.74 -10.51 0.31
N LEU A 22 -3.42 -9.95 1.49
CA LEU A 22 -2.04 -9.64 1.88
C LEU A 22 -1.16 -10.90 1.87
N GLY A 23 -1.60 -11.99 2.49
CA GLY A 23 -0.84 -13.25 2.51
C GLY A 23 -0.56 -13.80 1.12
N TRP A 24 -1.60 -13.95 0.30
CA TRP A 24 -1.48 -14.48 -1.07
C TRP A 24 -0.65 -13.58 -1.98
N SER A 25 -0.88 -12.26 -1.93
CA SER A 25 -0.14 -11.34 -2.77
C SER A 25 1.31 -11.21 -2.34
N THR A 26 1.60 -11.26 -1.04
CA THR A 26 2.99 -11.29 -0.53
C THR A 26 3.70 -12.55 -1.02
N ALA A 27 3.07 -13.73 -0.90
CA ALA A 27 3.66 -14.97 -1.39
C ALA A 27 3.94 -14.92 -2.90
N PHE A 28 2.99 -14.41 -3.69
CA PHE A 28 3.16 -14.21 -5.13
C PHE A 28 4.30 -13.24 -5.45
N MET A 29 4.38 -12.12 -4.74
CA MET A 29 5.41 -11.09 -4.95
C MET A 29 6.80 -11.55 -4.52
N VAL A 30 6.90 -12.39 -3.49
CA VAL A 30 8.16 -13.05 -3.13
C VAL A 30 8.59 -14.01 -4.24
N ALA A 31 7.67 -14.83 -4.76
CA ALA A 31 7.99 -15.71 -5.89
C ALA A 31 8.43 -14.94 -7.14
N LEU A 32 7.76 -13.82 -7.43
CA LEU A 32 8.14 -12.91 -8.52
C LEU A 32 9.49 -12.23 -8.27
N GLY A 33 9.78 -11.82 -7.03
CA GLY A 33 11.10 -11.30 -6.65
C GLY A 33 12.20 -12.34 -6.86
N LEU A 34 11.98 -13.58 -6.44
CA LEU A 34 12.93 -14.68 -6.63
C LEU A 34 13.18 -14.98 -8.11
N SER A 35 12.15 -14.89 -8.96
CA SER A 35 12.35 -15.05 -10.41
C SER A 35 13.21 -13.91 -11.00
N PHE A 36 13.07 -12.68 -10.51
CA PHE A 36 13.92 -11.57 -10.93
C PHE A 36 15.37 -11.77 -10.50
N VAL A 37 15.61 -12.34 -9.31
CA VAL A 37 16.96 -12.71 -8.87
C VAL A 37 17.55 -13.81 -9.75
N ALA A 38 16.76 -14.83 -10.08
CA ALA A 38 17.23 -15.97 -10.86
C ALA A 38 17.48 -15.64 -12.33
N PHE A 39 16.60 -14.84 -12.95
CA PHE A 39 16.63 -14.56 -14.39
C PHE A 39 17.14 -13.17 -14.75
N GLY A 40 17.48 -12.33 -13.76
CA GLY A 40 17.85 -10.95 -14.00
C GLY A 40 19.01 -10.72 -14.96
N PRO A 41 20.15 -11.43 -14.81
CA PRO A 41 21.26 -11.34 -15.76
C PRO A 41 20.87 -11.79 -17.17
N VAL A 42 20.06 -12.84 -17.28
CA VAL A 42 19.57 -13.36 -18.57
C VAL A 42 18.67 -12.31 -19.25
N MET A 43 17.78 -11.66 -18.50
CA MET A 43 16.96 -10.57 -19.02
C MET A 43 17.84 -9.43 -19.54
N ALA A 44 18.84 -9.00 -18.78
CA ALA A 44 19.76 -7.93 -19.21
C ALA A 44 20.50 -8.28 -20.51
N THR A 45 20.92 -9.54 -20.68
CA THR A 45 21.57 -9.99 -21.93
C THR A 45 20.64 -9.97 -23.14
N ILE A 46 19.35 -10.28 -22.98
CA ILE A 46 18.36 -10.25 -24.06
C ILE A 46 18.17 -8.83 -24.61
N PHE A 47 18.33 -7.81 -23.75
CA PHE A 47 18.26 -6.40 -24.16
C PHE A 47 19.57 -5.87 -24.77
N GLY A 48 20.58 -6.71 -25.01
CA GLY A 48 21.85 -6.29 -25.60
C GLY A 48 22.67 -5.37 -24.68
N ALA A 49 22.51 -5.51 -23.36
CA ALA A 49 23.23 -4.71 -22.38
C ALA A 49 24.75 -4.96 -22.40
N THR A 50 25.54 -3.92 -22.13
CA THR A 50 27.00 -4.07 -21.95
C THR A 50 27.30 -4.86 -20.66
N PRO A 51 28.51 -5.47 -20.53
CA PRO A 51 28.89 -6.20 -19.31
C PRO A 51 28.73 -5.38 -18.02
N GLU A 52 29.01 -4.08 -18.10
CA GLU A 52 28.85 -3.15 -16.98
C GLU A 52 27.38 -2.97 -16.58
N VAL A 53 26.48 -2.84 -17.55
CA VAL A 53 25.04 -2.75 -17.31
C VAL A 53 24.48 -4.06 -16.76
N ILE A 54 24.97 -5.21 -17.22
CA ILE A 54 24.55 -6.52 -16.69
C ILE A 54 24.93 -6.66 -15.21
N ALA A 55 26.15 -6.24 -14.84
CA ALA A 55 26.61 -6.27 -13.45
C ALA A 55 25.75 -5.37 -12.55
N LEU A 56 25.46 -4.14 -12.99
CA LEU A 56 24.57 -3.22 -12.28
C LEU A 56 23.14 -3.77 -12.19
N ALA A 57 22.60 -4.30 -13.28
CA ALA A 57 21.27 -4.90 -13.33
C ALA A 57 21.13 -6.06 -12.34
N GLY A 58 22.17 -6.91 -12.18
CA GLY A 58 22.17 -7.98 -11.19
C GLY A 58 21.93 -7.48 -9.76
N VAL A 59 22.67 -6.45 -9.34
CA VAL A 59 22.53 -5.86 -8.00
C VAL A 59 21.16 -5.20 -7.83
N VAL A 60 20.74 -4.43 -8.83
CA VAL A 60 19.50 -3.66 -8.80
C VAL A 60 18.27 -4.56 -8.80
N LEU A 61 18.28 -5.66 -9.57
CA LEU A 61 17.18 -6.63 -9.60
C LEU A 61 17.07 -7.40 -8.28
N GLN A 62 18.19 -7.67 -7.61
CA GLN A 62 18.16 -8.24 -6.25
C GLN A 62 17.55 -7.28 -5.24
N LEU A 63 17.90 -5.99 -5.29
CA LEU A 63 17.29 -4.98 -4.43
C LEU A 63 15.80 -4.77 -4.76
N SER A 64 15.44 -4.81 -6.05
CA SER A 64 14.05 -4.72 -6.52
C SER A 64 13.20 -5.87 -5.98
N ALA A 65 13.74 -7.09 -5.91
CA ALA A 65 13.03 -8.24 -5.37
C ALA A 65 12.62 -8.03 -3.90
N LEU A 66 13.41 -7.28 -3.12
CA LEU A 66 13.12 -6.98 -1.71
C LEU A 66 11.92 -6.03 -1.56
N GLU A 67 11.73 -5.08 -2.48
CA GLU A 67 10.65 -4.11 -2.39
C GLU A 67 9.30 -4.63 -2.89
N HIS A 68 9.26 -5.64 -3.76
CA HIS A 68 8.01 -6.24 -4.28
C HIS A 68 6.97 -6.60 -3.20
N PRO A 69 7.30 -7.35 -2.12
CA PRO A 69 6.32 -7.65 -1.08
C PRO A 69 5.86 -6.39 -0.33
N LEU A 70 6.74 -5.42 -0.10
CA LEU A 70 6.43 -4.16 0.59
C LEU A 70 5.51 -3.27 -0.25
N MET A 71 5.76 -3.22 -1.56
CA MET A 71 4.94 -2.52 -2.55
C MET A 71 3.53 -3.13 -2.61
N SER A 72 3.42 -4.46 -2.68
CA SER A 72 2.12 -5.14 -2.66
C SER A 72 1.34 -4.87 -1.39
N ALA A 73 2.00 -4.95 -0.22
CA ALA A 73 1.36 -4.65 1.05
C ALA A 73 0.81 -3.21 1.07
N THR A 74 1.61 -2.25 0.59
CA THR A 74 1.22 -0.84 0.46
C THR A 74 0.00 -0.69 -0.45
N MET A 75 0.01 -1.31 -1.63
CA MET A 75 -1.09 -1.26 -2.60
C MET A 75 -2.39 -1.82 -2.02
N ILE A 76 -2.33 -2.98 -1.38
CA ILE A 76 -3.49 -3.67 -0.81
C ILE A 76 -4.09 -2.87 0.35
N LEU A 77 -3.26 -2.42 1.30
CA LEU A 77 -3.72 -1.67 2.46
C LEU A 77 -4.31 -0.31 2.05
N SER A 78 -3.63 0.37 1.13
CA SER A 78 -4.09 1.65 0.59
C SER A 78 -5.43 1.50 -0.16
N GLY A 79 -5.55 0.44 -0.98
CA GLY A 79 -6.80 0.10 -1.68
C GLY A 79 -7.93 -0.31 -0.73
N ALA A 80 -7.61 -1.04 0.34
CA ALA A 80 -8.58 -1.45 1.35
C ALA A 80 -9.14 -0.23 2.12
N LEU A 81 -8.28 0.68 2.56
CA LEU A 81 -8.70 1.90 3.25
C LEU A 81 -9.59 2.77 2.36
N ARG A 82 -9.17 3.02 1.11
CA ARG A 82 -10.00 3.73 0.13
C ARG A 82 -11.34 3.05 -0.10
N GLY A 83 -11.32 1.71 -0.24
CA GLY A 83 -12.53 0.92 -0.40
C GLY A 83 -13.47 1.00 0.81
N ALA A 84 -12.96 1.25 2.01
CA ALA A 84 -13.74 1.44 3.23
C ALA A 84 -14.22 2.89 3.44
N GLY A 85 -13.92 3.81 2.51
CA GLY A 85 -14.25 5.23 2.61
C GLY A 85 -13.15 6.11 3.20
N ASP A 86 -12.03 5.54 3.66
CA ASP A 86 -10.86 6.29 4.13
C ASP A 86 -9.92 6.61 2.98
N THR A 87 -10.12 7.76 2.34
CA THR A 87 -9.26 8.25 1.25
C THR A 87 -8.13 9.16 1.74
N ARG A 88 -8.33 9.84 2.87
CA ARG A 88 -7.40 10.84 3.40
C ARG A 88 -6.16 10.20 4.03
N SER A 89 -6.34 9.16 4.85
CA SER A 89 -5.21 8.49 5.49
C SER A 89 -4.19 7.94 4.49
N PRO A 90 -4.59 7.15 3.47
CA PRO A 90 -3.63 6.64 2.50
C PRO A 90 -2.99 7.75 1.64
N PHE A 91 -3.72 8.82 1.34
CA PHE A 91 -3.17 9.97 0.62
C PHE A 91 -2.02 10.62 1.38
N TRP A 92 -2.24 10.99 2.65
CA TRP A 92 -1.20 11.64 3.45
C TRP A 92 0.00 10.73 3.70
N VAL A 93 -0.22 9.42 3.89
CA VAL A 93 0.88 8.46 3.97
C VAL A 93 1.74 8.49 2.70
N VAL A 94 1.13 8.47 1.51
CA VAL A 94 1.86 8.54 0.25
C VAL A 94 2.67 9.82 0.14
N VAL A 95 2.05 10.98 0.46
CA VAL A 95 2.72 12.28 0.38
C VAL A 95 3.92 12.32 1.32
N TRP A 96 3.72 12.08 2.61
CA TRP A 96 4.80 12.17 3.61
C TRP A 96 5.89 11.13 3.37
N ALA A 97 5.53 9.89 3.00
CA ALA A 97 6.52 8.88 2.67
C ALA A 97 7.37 9.27 1.44
N THR A 98 6.75 9.82 0.38
CA THR A 98 7.50 10.27 -0.80
C THR A 98 8.53 11.33 -0.41
N PHE A 99 8.12 12.35 0.34
CA PHE A 99 9.04 13.45 0.67
C PHE A 99 10.10 13.04 1.69
N LEU A 100 9.71 12.37 2.77
CA LEU A 100 10.62 12.04 3.86
C LEU A 100 11.46 10.80 3.57
N PHE A 101 10.81 9.71 3.13
CA PHE A 101 11.50 8.45 2.90
C PHE A 101 12.08 8.38 1.51
N ARG A 102 11.30 8.58 0.44
CA ARG A 102 11.84 8.43 -0.92
C ARG A 102 12.90 9.47 -1.23
N PHE A 103 12.59 10.76 -1.19
CA PHE A 103 13.59 11.77 -1.52
C PHE A 103 14.71 11.83 -0.47
N GLY A 104 14.37 11.76 0.82
CA GLY A 104 15.37 11.76 1.89
C GLY A 104 16.34 10.58 1.82
N ALA A 105 15.84 9.35 1.71
CA ALA A 105 16.68 8.16 1.67
C ALA A 105 17.46 8.05 0.35
N VAL A 106 16.84 8.37 -0.80
CA VAL A 106 17.56 8.36 -2.09
C VAL A 106 18.68 9.41 -2.07
N TYR A 107 18.42 10.63 -1.60
CA TYR A 107 19.45 11.66 -1.49
C TYR A 107 20.59 11.21 -0.55
N LEU A 108 20.25 10.62 0.60
CA LEU A 108 21.23 10.09 1.54
C LEU A 108 22.09 8.98 0.91
N PHE A 109 21.47 7.90 0.43
CA PHE A 109 22.18 6.71 -0.02
C PHE A 109 22.85 6.90 -1.39
N ALA A 110 22.14 7.45 -2.37
CA ALA A 110 22.65 7.56 -3.74
C ALA A 110 23.68 8.68 -3.87
N ILE A 111 23.41 9.85 -3.27
CA ILE A 111 24.22 11.07 -3.47
C ILE A 111 25.20 11.25 -2.33
N THR A 112 24.70 11.30 -1.09
CA THR A 112 25.53 11.70 0.07
C THR A 112 26.56 10.62 0.44
N LEU A 113 26.15 9.35 0.42
CA LEU A 113 27.06 8.21 0.63
C LEU A 113 27.72 7.72 -0.67
N GLY A 114 27.33 8.28 -1.82
CA GLY A 114 27.92 7.95 -3.12
C GLY A 114 27.66 6.53 -3.62
N TRP A 115 26.62 5.83 -3.12
CA TRP A 115 26.33 4.46 -3.57
C TRP A 115 25.69 4.40 -4.97
N GLY A 116 25.39 5.56 -5.58
CA GLY A 116 24.87 5.64 -6.94
C GLY A 116 23.56 4.86 -7.11
N LEU A 117 23.48 4.03 -8.14
CA LEU A 117 22.26 3.32 -8.53
C LEU A 117 21.74 2.34 -7.44
N PRO A 118 22.57 1.48 -6.80
CA PRO A 118 22.15 0.71 -5.63
C PRO A 118 21.54 1.57 -4.52
N GLY A 119 22.11 2.74 -4.25
CA GLY A 119 21.59 3.68 -3.24
C GLY A 119 20.17 4.16 -3.54
N ILE A 120 19.82 4.34 -4.82
CA ILE A 120 18.44 4.70 -5.23
C ILE A 120 17.47 3.57 -4.85
N TRP A 121 17.81 2.31 -5.11
CA TRP A 121 16.93 1.15 -4.86
C TRP A 121 16.79 0.83 -3.36
N ILE A 122 17.85 1.07 -2.59
CA ILE A 122 17.75 1.02 -1.12
C ILE A 122 16.78 2.11 -0.62
N GLY A 123 16.87 3.32 -1.19
CA GLY A 123 15.94 4.41 -0.88
C GLY A 123 14.48 4.09 -1.20
N THR A 124 14.21 3.43 -2.34
CA THR A 124 12.84 2.99 -2.68
C THR A 124 12.36 1.88 -1.77
N ALA A 125 13.21 0.92 -1.41
CA ALA A 125 12.87 -0.12 -0.45
C ALA A 125 12.48 0.46 0.93
N VAL A 126 13.21 1.48 1.40
CA VAL A 126 12.89 2.22 2.63
C VAL A 126 11.54 2.92 2.52
N ASP A 127 11.25 3.58 1.38
CA ASP A 127 9.95 4.21 1.15
C ASP A 127 8.80 3.19 1.16
N TRP A 128 8.92 2.09 0.43
CA TRP A 128 7.91 1.03 0.42
C TRP A 128 7.71 0.38 1.79
N GLY A 129 8.80 0.13 2.52
CA GLY A 129 8.75 -0.38 3.89
C GLY A 129 8.04 0.58 4.84
N GLY A 130 8.41 1.86 4.80
CA GLY A 130 7.78 2.91 5.60
C GLY A 130 6.28 3.02 5.34
N ARG A 131 5.87 3.05 4.07
CA ARG A 131 4.44 3.08 3.69
C ARG A 131 3.68 1.87 4.19
N ALA A 132 4.24 0.67 3.98
CA ALA A 132 3.61 -0.57 4.40
C ALA A 132 3.37 -0.57 5.92
N ILE A 133 4.36 -0.15 6.71
CA ILE A 133 4.26 -0.04 8.18
C ILE A 133 3.19 0.99 8.57
N MET A 134 3.23 2.21 8.03
CA MET A 134 2.28 3.26 8.38
C MET A 134 0.85 2.87 8.04
N LEU A 135 0.61 2.35 6.83
CA LEU A 135 -0.71 1.89 6.41
C LEU A 135 -1.18 0.69 7.23
N TRP A 136 -0.28 -0.21 7.62
CA TRP A 136 -0.61 -1.33 8.48
C TRP A 136 -1.06 -0.85 9.86
N VAL A 137 -0.35 0.11 10.45
CA VAL A 137 -0.72 0.71 11.73
C VAL A 137 -2.09 1.40 11.65
N ILE A 138 -2.34 2.20 10.61
CA ILE A 138 -3.63 2.85 10.37
C ILE A 138 -4.75 1.81 10.22
N PHE A 139 -4.50 0.77 9.42
CA PHE A 139 -5.46 -0.31 9.20
C PHE A 139 -5.76 -1.06 10.50
N ARG A 140 -4.75 -1.34 11.34
CA ARG A 140 -4.95 -2.01 12.64
C ARG A 140 -5.68 -1.14 13.66
N ARG A 141 -5.48 0.18 13.64
CA ARG A 141 -6.22 1.12 14.51
C ARG A 141 -7.73 1.09 14.26
N GLY A 142 -8.18 0.62 13.09
CA GLY A 142 -9.58 0.26 12.86
C GLY A 142 -10.54 1.45 12.73
N ALA A 143 -10.05 2.70 12.68
CA ALA A 143 -10.90 3.89 12.49
C ALA A 143 -11.79 3.78 11.24
N TRP A 144 -11.28 3.13 10.19
CA TRP A 144 -12.02 2.84 8.96
C TRP A 144 -13.29 2.00 9.16
N ARG A 145 -13.39 1.23 10.25
CA ARG A 145 -14.58 0.41 10.56
C ARG A 145 -15.78 1.25 10.97
N ALA A 146 -15.53 2.42 11.56
CA ALA A 146 -16.55 3.30 12.11
C ALA A 146 -17.10 4.32 11.10
N ILE A 147 -16.47 4.49 9.93
CA ILE A 147 -16.81 5.53 8.94
C ILE A 147 -18.29 5.50 8.56
N HIS A 148 -18.84 4.31 8.30
CA HIS A 148 -20.25 4.13 7.92
C HIS A 148 -21.15 3.72 9.09
N ALA A 149 -20.60 3.59 10.31
CA ALA A 149 -21.39 3.15 11.46
C ALA A 149 -22.38 4.22 11.91
N ARG A 150 -22.00 5.51 11.85
CA ARG A 150 -22.88 6.63 12.20
C ARG A 150 -24.02 6.81 11.19
N GLU A 151 -23.71 6.73 9.91
CA GLU A 151 -24.71 6.82 8.84
C GLU A 151 -25.74 5.69 8.95
N ARG A 152 -25.30 4.45 9.20
CA ARG A 152 -26.22 3.33 9.46
C ARG A 152 -27.09 3.53 10.69
N ALA A 153 -26.51 3.96 11.81
CA ALA A 153 -27.28 4.19 13.03
C ALA A 153 -28.41 5.22 12.82
N LEU A 154 -28.19 6.22 11.95
CA LEU A 154 -29.23 7.18 11.57
C LEU A 154 -30.32 6.55 10.70
N LEU A 155 -29.92 5.76 9.69
CA LEU A 155 -30.87 5.06 8.81
C LEU A 155 -31.70 4.02 9.57
N ASP A 156 -31.11 3.31 10.53
CA ASP A 156 -31.79 2.32 11.36
C ASP A 156 -32.78 3.00 12.33
N ALA A 157 -32.39 4.15 12.93
CA ALA A 157 -33.28 4.94 13.78
C ALA A 157 -34.44 5.59 13.00
N GLU A 158 -34.20 6.01 11.75
CA GLU A 158 -35.24 6.48 10.84
C GLU A 158 -36.21 5.35 10.47
N ALA A 159 -35.70 4.17 10.10
CA ALA A 159 -36.52 2.99 9.78
C ALA A 159 -37.33 2.50 10.99
N ALA A 160 -36.82 2.71 12.20
CA ALA A 160 -37.54 2.42 13.46
C ALA A 160 -38.58 3.49 13.83
N GLY A 161 -38.64 4.61 13.10
CA GLY A 161 -39.55 5.73 13.38
C GLY A 161 -39.14 6.57 14.60
N GLU A 162 -37.88 6.48 15.04
CA GLU A 162 -37.35 7.20 16.21
C GLU A 162 -36.84 8.61 15.86
N LEU A 163 -36.66 8.91 14.58
CA LEU A 163 -36.23 10.22 14.07
C LEU A 163 -37.25 10.75 13.06
N GLU A 164 -38.05 11.74 13.47
CA GLU A 164 -38.75 12.61 12.52
C GLU A 164 -37.73 13.63 11.99
N MET A 165 -37.49 13.63 10.68
CA MET A 165 -36.75 14.71 10.02
C MET A 165 -37.43 16.04 10.39
N PRO A 166 -36.67 17.12 10.69
CA PRO A 166 -37.26 18.44 10.68
C PRO A 166 -37.91 18.59 9.31
N GLN A 167 -39.24 18.74 9.29
CA GLN A 167 -39.97 19.04 8.06
C GLN A 167 -39.16 20.12 7.36
N ALA A 168 -38.70 19.82 6.13
CA ALA A 168 -38.00 20.79 5.32
C ALA A 168 -38.80 22.08 5.40
N ALA A 169 -38.27 23.06 6.12
CA ALA A 169 -39.00 24.26 6.46
C ALA A 169 -39.42 24.86 5.13
N GLY A 170 -40.73 24.86 4.88
CA GLY A 170 -41.31 25.51 3.73
C GLY A 170 -40.87 26.97 3.74
N GLY A 171 -40.36 27.41 2.60
CA GLY A 171 -39.85 28.77 2.37
C GLY A 171 -39.13 28.84 1.04
#